data_AF-A0A2G8K4H1-F1
#
_entry.id   AF-A0A2G8K4H1-F1
#
_cell.length_a   1.000
_cell.length_b   1.000
_cell.length_c   1.000
_cell.angle_alpha   90.00
_cell.angle_beta   90.00
_cell.angle_gamma   90.00
#
_symmetry.space_group_name_H-M   'P 1'
#
loop_
_entity.id
_entity.type
_entity.pdbx_description
1 polymer ?
#
loop_
_entity_poly.entity_id
_entity_poly.type
_entity_poly.pdbx_seq_one_letter_code
_entity_poly.pdbx_strand_id
1 'polypeptide(L)'
;MRIYTAPQDNYFLIVGLCSLRTNLKGGKEFKHLLSFLGLDETSKLTLRDQRMIKEDLNTNDRRDIIQTFLNRLSLGQQTALQDLSDHLKTLKEAKGMTNGDYGIRDILFAILTCCDIHLLQEVLRNLSLTGKAVPIILPRLHQNPVLLHYGLRRSYVCTSTEDVTGIINQLFVTISCFRIGKVSVSKTKVLNEMLSAMSNSDMPCKAYLSEDKDNAFSKGIVECAWYLPTQEENDIKVPLAVLNLHGDSFNHKEQAQFCCKVSSTVILFVETTLNDEAQKRVKEISESSNVILVSTHTDALVAFQSTQNVTVVEPAIRSQLGHILLIT
;
A
#
# COMPACT_ATOMS: atom_id res chain seq x y z
N MET A 1 -31.56 -1.37 -20.13
CA MET A 1 -30.33 -2.20 -20.07
C MET A 1 -30.09 -2.52 -18.59
N ARG A 2 -30.53 -3.69 -18.14
CA ARG A 2 -30.42 -4.13 -16.73
C ARG A 2 -29.08 -4.84 -16.59
N ILE A 3 -28.19 -4.35 -15.73
CA ILE A 3 -26.94 -5.03 -15.37
C ILE A 3 -27.10 -5.46 -13.91
N TYR A 4 -27.08 -6.77 -13.72
CA TYR A 4 -27.20 -7.44 -12.43
C TYR A 4 -25.92 -7.26 -11.60
N THR A 5 -26.15 -7.12 -10.30
CA THR A 5 -25.18 -7.11 -9.20
C THR A 5 -24.54 -8.50 -9.00
N ALA A 6 -23.21 -8.61 -9.19
CA ALA A 6 -22.25 -9.64 -8.71
C ALA A 6 -22.59 -11.15 -8.91
N PRO A 7 -21.64 -12.10 -8.79
CA PRO A 7 -20.20 -12.11 -9.05
C PRO A 7 -19.83 -13.31 -9.95
N GLN A 8 -19.67 -13.16 -11.26
CA GLN A 8 -19.13 -14.25 -12.10
C GLN A 8 -18.04 -13.87 -13.09
N ASP A 9 -17.66 -12.59 -13.19
CA ASP A 9 -16.55 -12.18 -14.07
C ASP A 9 -15.45 -11.46 -13.27
N ASN A 10 -14.83 -12.17 -12.32
CA ASN A 10 -13.58 -11.75 -11.67
C ASN A 10 -12.34 -12.12 -12.52
N TYR A 11 -12.47 -12.00 -13.83
CA TYR A 11 -11.34 -12.06 -14.74
C TYR A 11 -11.01 -10.65 -15.20
N PHE A 12 -9.77 -10.25 -14.92
CA PHE A 12 -9.05 -9.12 -15.49
C PHE A 12 -9.17 -7.74 -14.80
N LEU A 13 -8.26 -7.58 -13.84
CA LEU A 13 -7.48 -6.37 -13.56
C LEU A 13 -6.77 -5.72 -14.80
N ILE A 14 -6.94 -6.22 -16.03
CA ILE A 14 -6.12 -5.90 -17.21
C ILE A 14 -6.97 -5.47 -18.41
N VAL A 15 -7.84 -4.47 -18.25
CA VAL A 15 -8.36 -3.71 -19.41
C VAL A 15 -8.34 -2.20 -19.15
N GLY A 16 -8.25 -1.75 -17.90
CA GLY A 16 -8.29 -0.32 -17.55
C GLY A 16 -6.94 0.42 -17.49
N LEU A 17 -5.80 -0.27 -17.59
CA LEU A 17 -4.48 0.30 -17.26
C LEU A 17 -3.78 1.04 -18.41
N CYS A 18 -4.27 0.91 -19.65
CA CYS A 18 -3.60 1.50 -20.82
C CYS A 18 -3.59 3.03 -20.84
N SER A 19 -4.32 3.73 -19.96
CA SER A 19 -4.35 5.19 -19.94
C SER A 19 -3.69 5.84 -18.72
N LEU A 20 -3.11 5.08 -17.78
CA LEU A 20 -2.63 5.69 -16.55
C LEU A 20 -1.36 6.53 -16.82
N ARG A 21 -1.39 7.87 -16.76
CA ARG A 21 -0.20 8.74 -16.78
C ARG A 21 0.01 9.38 -15.41
N THR A 22 1.12 9.02 -14.75
CA THR A 22 1.59 9.78 -13.57
C THR A 22 2.96 10.39 -13.80
N ASN A 23 3.06 11.69 -13.52
CA ASN A 23 4.35 12.37 -13.38
C ASN A 23 4.78 12.31 -11.91
N LEU A 24 5.76 11.46 -11.59
CA LEU A 24 6.56 11.64 -10.38
C LEU A 24 7.19 13.04 -10.45
N LYS A 25 6.76 13.94 -9.56
CA LYS A 25 7.40 15.26 -9.40
C LYS A 25 8.78 15.04 -8.81
N GLY A 26 9.79 15.79 -9.28
CA GLY A 26 11.12 15.79 -8.66
C GLY A 26 12.12 14.78 -9.24
N GLY A 27 12.13 14.51 -10.54
CA GLY A 27 13.09 13.57 -11.16
C GLY A 27 14.57 13.81 -10.82
N LYS A 28 14.99 15.06 -10.57
CA LYS A 28 16.35 15.36 -10.06
C LYS A 28 16.56 14.88 -8.62
N GLU A 29 15.59 15.08 -7.75
CA GLU A 29 15.65 14.68 -6.34
C GLU A 29 15.56 13.14 -6.20
N PHE A 30 14.78 12.49 -7.05
CA PHE A 30 14.75 11.02 -7.11
C PHE A 30 16.10 10.45 -7.59
N LYS A 31 16.76 11.10 -8.56
CA LYS A 31 18.13 10.73 -8.95
C LYS A 31 19.14 10.88 -7.80
N HIS A 32 18.96 11.89 -6.94
CA HIS A 32 19.76 12.01 -5.71
C HIS A 32 19.50 10.85 -4.74
N LEU A 33 18.25 10.42 -4.56
CA LEU A 33 17.92 9.24 -3.75
C LEU A 33 18.55 7.97 -4.32
N LEU A 34 18.46 7.75 -5.64
CA LEU A 34 19.11 6.60 -6.30
C LEU A 34 20.62 6.64 -6.08
N SER A 35 21.25 7.79 -6.31
CA SER A 35 22.68 7.98 -6.07
C SER A 35 23.07 7.73 -4.61
N PHE A 36 22.24 8.18 -3.65
CA PHE A 36 22.43 7.90 -2.22
C PHE A 36 22.41 6.40 -1.92
N LEU A 37 21.57 5.63 -2.59
CA LEU A 37 21.51 4.17 -2.49
C LEU A 37 22.58 3.45 -3.34
N GLY A 38 23.41 4.19 -4.09
CA GLY A 38 24.38 3.59 -5.01
C GLY A 38 23.72 2.91 -6.22
N LEU A 39 22.49 3.34 -6.54
CA LEU A 39 21.69 2.87 -7.67
C LEU A 39 21.62 3.95 -8.75
N ASP A 40 21.18 3.54 -9.94
CA ASP A 40 20.84 4.43 -11.04
C ASP A 40 19.61 3.89 -11.78
N GLU A 41 19.02 4.70 -12.68
CA GLU A 41 17.80 4.33 -13.42
C GLU A 41 18.00 3.17 -14.42
N THR A 42 19.24 2.85 -14.77
CA THR A 42 19.65 1.80 -15.71
C THR A 42 20.16 0.53 -15.01
N SER A 43 20.61 0.66 -13.77
CA SER A 43 21.12 -0.40 -12.91
C SER A 43 19.95 -1.28 -12.50
N LYS A 44 19.97 -2.52 -12.98
CA LYS A 44 19.00 -3.54 -12.61
C LYS A 44 19.56 -4.39 -11.49
N LEU A 45 18.97 -4.27 -10.31
CA LEU A 45 19.15 -5.25 -9.24
C LEU A 45 18.54 -6.57 -9.71
N THR A 46 19.27 -7.66 -9.49
CA THR A 46 18.88 -9.00 -9.95
C THR A 46 18.91 -10.00 -8.80
N LEU A 47 18.41 -11.22 -9.04
CA LEU A 47 18.51 -12.33 -8.08
C LEU A 47 19.96 -12.67 -7.68
N ARG A 48 20.96 -12.26 -8.47
CA ARG A 48 22.38 -12.43 -8.10
C ARG A 48 22.77 -11.53 -6.93
N ASP A 49 22.24 -10.31 -6.88
CA ASP A 49 22.47 -9.38 -5.79
C ASP A 49 21.85 -9.89 -4.49
N GLN A 50 20.69 -10.55 -4.58
CA GLN A 50 20.10 -11.22 -3.42
C GLN A 50 20.99 -12.36 -2.91
N ARG A 51 21.54 -13.24 -3.76
CA ARG A 51 22.24 -14.46 -3.30
C ARG A 51 23.64 -14.27 -2.71
N MET A 52 24.20 -13.06 -2.75
CA MET A 52 25.53 -12.82 -2.19
C MET A 52 25.44 -12.69 -0.67
N ILE A 53 25.79 -13.77 0.04
CA ILE A 53 26.03 -13.75 1.48
C ILE A 53 27.50 -13.38 1.67
N LYS A 54 27.77 -12.17 2.17
CA LYS A 54 29.09 -11.83 2.69
C LYS A 54 29.11 -12.19 4.18
N GLU A 55 30.14 -12.91 4.61
CA GLU A 55 30.37 -13.24 6.03
C GLU A 55 30.55 -11.97 6.87
N ASP A 56 31.20 -10.95 6.29
CA ASP A 56 31.35 -9.61 6.89
C ASP A 56 30.51 -8.57 6.14
N LEU A 57 29.55 -7.97 6.84
CA LEU A 57 28.77 -6.86 6.33
C LEU A 57 29.58 -5.57 6.41
N ASN A 58 29.94 -5.00 5.26
CA ASN A 58 30.47 -3.64 5.23
C ASN A 58 29.32 -2.63 5.35
N THR A 59 29.03 -2.19 6.57
CA THR A 59 27.98 -1.19 6.86
C THR A 59 28.23 0.18 6.21
N ASN A 60 29.41 0.41 5.63
CA ASN A 60 29.73 1.64 4.90
C ASN A 60 29.49 1.53 3.37
N ASP A 61 29.21 0.32 2.85
CA ASP A 61 28.90 0.09 1.45
C ASP A 61 27.38 0.05 1.23
N ARG A 62 26.90 0.94 0.35
CA ARG A 62 25.48 1.07 -0.01
C ARG A 62 24.93 -0.20 -0.65
N ARG A 63 25.76 -0.89 -1.45
CA ARG A 63 25.33 -2.12 -2.14
C ARG A 63 25.19 -3.27 -1.16
N ASP A 64 26.10 -3.38 -0.19
CA ASP A 64 26.05 -4.42 0.84
C ASP A 64 24.82 -4.26 1.74
N ILE A 65 24.44 -3.02 2.07
CA ILE A 65 23.19 -2.74 2.80
C ILE A 65 21.96 -3.27 2.04
N ILE A 66 21.86 -2.98 0.73
CA ILE A 66 20.73 -3.44 -0.10
C ILE A 66 20.74 -4.96 -0.22
N GLN A 67 21.89 -5.58 -0.46
CA GLN A 67 22.02 -7.04 -0.55
C GLN A 67 21.64 -7.71 0.77
N THR A 68 22.04 -7.14 1.90
CA THR A 68 21.64 -7.60 3.23
C THR A 68 20.13 -7.53 3.41
N PHE A 69 19.52 -6.41 3.03
CA PHE A 69 18.06 -6.26 3.09
C PHE A 69 17.36 -7.33 2.24
N LEU A 70 17.76 -7.52 0.97
CA LEU A 70 17.17 -8.51 0.08
C LEU A 70 17.32 -9.94 0.62
N ASN A 71 18.48 -10.25 1.21
CA ASN A 71 18.74 -11.52 1.87
C ASN A 71 17.82 -11.74 3.08
N ARG A 72 17.82 -10.81 4.03
CA ARG A 72 16.99 -10.89 5.24
C ARG A 72 15.51 -11.02 4.90
N LEU A 73 15.05 -10.26 3.91
CA LEU A 73 13.68 -10.34 3.42
C LEU A 73 13.38 -11.74 2.85
N SER A 74 14.31 -12.34 2.10
CA SER A 74 14.14 -13.69 1.55
C SER A 74 14.21 -14.82 2.57
N LEU A 75 14.85 -14.57 3.71
CA LEU A 75 14.83 -15.46 4.87
C LEU A 75 13.58 -15.28 5.74
N GLY A 76 12.63 -14.42 5.33
CA GLY A 76 11.39 -14.16 6.06
C GLY A 76 11.60 -13.36 7.35
N GLN A 77 12.70 -12.62 7.47
CA GLN A 77 12.96 -11.83 8.68
C GLN A 77 12.05 -10.61 8.75
N GLN A 78 11.23 -10.56 9.79
CA GLN A 78 10.24 -9.50 10.04
C GLN A 78 10.88 -8.11 10.24
N THR A 79 12.14 -8.06 10.67
CA THR A 79 12.90 -6.83 10.94
C THR A 79 13.61 -6.26 9.72
N ALA A 80 13.59 -6.93 8.55
CA ALA A 80 14.42 -6.57 7.41
C ALA A 80 14.29 -5.09 6.97
N LEU A 81 13.07 -4.54 7.00
CA LEU A 81 12.81 -3.12 6.68
C LEU A 81 13.31 -2.16 7.78
N GLN A 82 13.22 -2.56 9.04
CA GLN A 82 13.75 -1.79 10.17
C GLN A 82 15.29 -1.75 10.10
N ASP A 83 15.90 -2.92 9.89
CA ASP A 83 17.34 -3.06 9.73
C ASP A 83 17.87 -2.23 8.55
N LEU A 84 17.13 -2.20 7.42
CA LEU A 84 17.46 -1.35 6.29
C LEU A 84 17.46 0.13 6.67
N SER A 85 16.41 0.58 7.36
CA SER A 85 16.32 1.97 7.87
C SER A 85 17.52 2.30 8.75
N ASP A 86 17.87 1.42 9.69
CA ASP A 86 18.89 1.69 10.69
C ASP A 86 20.29 1.70 10.09
N HIS A 87 20.62 0.75 9.20
CA HIS A 87 21.89 0.77 8.47
C HIS A 87 22.04 2.04 7.60
N LEU A 88 20.97 2.51 6.96
CA LEU A 88 21.02 3.73 6.14
C LEU A 88 21.17 5.00 6.98
N LYS A 89 20.60 5.05 8.18
CA LYS A 89 20.85 6.13 9.15
C LYS A 89 22.31 6.17 9.57
N THR A 90 22.88 5.03 9.96
CA THR A 90 24.30 4.92 10.32
C THR A 90 25.22 5.32 9.16
N LEU A 91 24.91 4.89 7.93
CA LEU A 91 25.66 5.28 6.72
C LEU A 91 25.62 6.81 6.51
N LYS A 92 24.46 7.43 6.72
CA LYS A 92 24.26 8.87 6.55
C LYS A 92 25.09 9.67 7.56
N GLU A 93 25.09 9.23 8.81
CA GLU A 93 25.89 9.81 9.90
C GLU A 93 27.39 9.69 9.60
N ALA A 94 27.85 8.49 9.21
CA ALA A 94 29.25 8.24 8.87
C ALA A 94 29.76 9.08 7.69
N LYS A 95 28.90 9.38 6.71
CA LYS A 95 29.25 10.20 5.53
C LYS A 95 29.00 11.70 5.71
N GLY A 96 28.56 12.14 6.89
CA GLY A 96 28.28 13.56 7.17
C GLY A 96 27.25 14.18 6.22
N MET A 97 26.30 13.38 5.70
CA MET A 97 25.36 13.83 4.67
C MET A 97 24.17 14.55 5.31
N THR A 98 24.03 15.85 5.04
CA THR A 98 22.92 16.68 5.54
C THR A 98 21.67 16.62 4.68
N ASN A 99 21.77 16.13 3.44
CA ASN A 99 20.65 16.11 2.49
C ASN A 99 19.72 14.90 2.69
N GLY A 100 18.42 15.16 2.63
CA GLY A 100 17.33 14.18 2.46
C GLY A 100 17.09 13.25 3.64
N ASP A 101 16.15 13.58 4.53
CA ASP A 101 15.53 12.56 5.41
C ASP A 101 14.53 11.79 4.55
N TYR A 102 15.01 10.74 3.87
CA TYR A 102 14.16 9.91 3.01
C TYR A 102 13.41 8.91 3.87
N GLY A 103 12.08 8.88 3.75
CA GLY A 103 11.29 7.87 4.43
C GLY A 103 11.62 6.46 3.92
N ILE A 104 11.45 5.45 4.78
CA ILE A 104 11.70 4.05 4.44
C ILE A 104 10.85 3.58 3.23
N ARG A 105 9.66 4.17 3.04
CA ARG A 105 8.79 3.85 1.90
C ARG A 105 9.35 4.39 0.58
N ASP A 106 9.94 5.58 0.59
CA ASP A 106 10.65 6.14 -0.57
C ASP A 106 11.89 5.31 -0.94
N ILE A 107 12.63 4.85 0.08
CA ILE A 107 13.78 3.96 -0.10
C ILE A 107 13.32 2.63 -0.71
N LEU A 108 12.28 2.00 -0.16
CA LEU A 108 11.71 0.77 -0.71
C LEU A 108 11.23 0.98 -2.16
N PHE A 109 10.54 2.10 -2.42
CA PHE A 109 10.08 2.47 -3.76
C PHE A 109 11.25 2.60 -4.76
N ALA A 110 12.36 3.23 -4.35
CA ALA A 110 13.56 3.34 -5.17
C ALA A 110 14.18 1.97 -5.48
N ILE A 111 14.31 1.09 -4.48
CA ILE A 111 14.80 -0.28 -4.68
C ILE A 111 13.90 -1.04 -5.66
N LEU A 112 12.57 -1.02 -5.47
CA LEU A 112 11.62 -1.72 -6.34
C LEU A 112 11.66 -1.21 -7.79
N THR A 113 11.92 0.07 -7.99
CA THR A 113 12.04 0.67 -9.33
C THR A 113 13.30 0.20 -10.06
N CYS A 114 14.36 -0.14 -9.33
CA CYS A 114 15.61 -0.67 -9.86
C CYS A 114 15.65 -2.20 -9.97
N CYS A 115 14.64 -2.93 -9.49
CA CYS A 115 14.59 -4.38 -9.62
C CYS A 115 14.29 -4.82 -11.06
N ASP A 116 14.96 -5.87 -11.52
CA ASP A 116 14.48 -6.63 -12.67
C ASP A 116 13.16 -7.36 -12.32
N ILE A 117 12.45 -7.87 -13.34
CA ILE A 117 11.14 -8.48 -13.14
C ILE A 117 11.19 -9.73 -12.23
N HIS A 118 12.32 -10.45 -12.21
CA HIS A 118 12.47 -11.68 -11.44
C HIS A 118 12.72 -11.38 -9.95
N LEU A 119 13.63 -10.46 -9.66
CA LEU A 119 13.86 -9.98 -8.31
C LEU A 119 12.63 -9.26 -7.77
N LEU A 120 11.95 -8.45 -8.60
CA LEU A 120 10.73 -7.77 -8.20
C LEU A 120 9.65 -8.77 -7.78
N GLN A 121 9.44 -9.85 -8.54
CA GLN A 121 8.53 -10.93 -8.15
C GLN A 121 8.91 -11.55 -6.80
N GLU A 122 10.20 -11.83 -6.57
CA GLU A 122 10.67 -12.45 -5.33
C GLU A 122 10.54 -11.50 -4.13
N VAL A 123 10.87 -10.21 -4.29
CA VAL A 123 10.73 -9.19 -3.24
C VAL A 123 9.26 -9.00 -2.84
N LEU A 124 8.34 -8.91 -3.81
CA LEU A 124 6.90 -8.78 -3.53
C LEU A 124 6.34 -10.01 -2.82
N ARG A 125 6.76 -11.20 -3.24
CA ARG A 125 6.45 -12.47 -2.57
C ARG A 125 6.97 -12.47 -1.13
N ASN A 126 8.21 -12.06 -0.89
CA ASN A 126 8.79 -12.08 0.44
C ASN A 126 8.16 -11.03 1.37
N LEU A 127 7.83 -9.84 0.87
CA LEU A 127 7.02 -8.86 1.61
C LEU A 127 5.71 -9.48 2.08
N SER A 128 5.04 -10.23 1.19
CA SER A 128 3.79 -10.91 1.52
C SER A 128 3.93 -11.96 2.63
N LEU A 129 5.00 -12.76 2.60
CA LEU A 129 5.29 -13.77 3.61
C LEU A 129 5.67 -13.15 4.96
N THR A 130 6.27 -11.96 4.94
CA THR A 130 6.54 -11.17 6.15
C THR A 130 5.32 -10.39 6.67
N GLY A 131 4.12 -10.61 6.15
CA GLY A 131 2.92 -9.90 6.58
C GLY A 131 2.98 -8.38 6.33
N LYS A 132 3.81 -7.93 5.37
CA LYS A 132 3.90 -6.53 4.95
C LYS A 132 2.98 -6.28 3.77
N ALA A 133 2.48 -5.06 3.68
CA ALA A 133 1.68 -4.63 2.55
C ALA A 133 2.51 -4.65 1.26
N VAL A 134 1.92 -5.19 0.20
CA VAL A 134 2.60 -5.41 -1.08
C VAL A 134 2.18 -4.33 -2.07
N PRO A 135 3.10 -3.59 -2.70
CA PRO A 135 2.77 -2.67 -3.78
C PRO A 135 2.14 -3.42 -4.96
N ILE A 136 0.89 -3.07 -5.30
CA ILE A 136 0.19 -3.61 -6.47
C ILE A 136 0.23 -2.65 -7.65
N ILE A 137 0.27 -1.35 -7.40
CA ILE A 137 0.50 -0.31 -8.42
C ILE A 137 1.73 0.49 -8.01
N LEU A 138 2.76 0.45 -8.86
CA LEU A 138 3.93 1.31 -8.72
C LEU A 138 3.86 2.44 -9.76
N PRO A 139 3.88 3.72 -9.35
CA PRO A 139 4.06 4.83 -10.28
C PRO A 139 5.46 4.74 -10.89
N ARG A 140 5.61 5.19 -12.14
CA ARG A 140 6.91 5.25 -12.81
C ARG A 140 7.24 6.65 -13.27
N LEU A 141 8.54 6.95 -13.29
CA LEU A 141 9.03 8.21 -13.84
C LEU A 141 8.80 8.21 -15.35
N HIS A 142 8.03 9.17 -15.83
CA HIS A 142 7.79 9.40 -17.27
C HIS A 142 7.13 8.21 -18.01
N GLN A 143 6.52 7.28 -17.28
CA GLN A 143 5.84 6.10 -17.83
C GLN A 143 4.52 5.85 -17.11
N ASN A 144 3.68 5.00 -17.70
CA ASN A 144 2.46 4.57 -17.05
C ASN A 144 2.78 3.74 -15.79
N PRO A 145 2.00 3.90 -14.70
CA PRO A 145 2.05 3.00 -13.55
C PRO A 145 1.97 1.54 -13.96
N VAL A 146 2.74 0.70 -13.28
CA VAL A 146 2.77 -0.74 -13.54
C VAL A 146 1.95 -1.46 -12.50
N LEU A 147 1.02 -2.29 -12.98
CA LEU A 147 0.31 -3.24 -12.16
C LEU A 147 1.17 -4.49 -11.94
N LEU A 148 1.55 -4.73 -10.69
CA LEU A 148 2.44 -5.81 -10.27
C LEU A 148 1.73 -7.15 -10.01
N HIS A 149 0.60 -7.41 -10.67
CA HIS A 149 -0.14 -8.67 -10.48
C HIS A 149 0.70 -9.92 -10.83
N TYR A 150 1.62 -9.82 -11.79
CA TYR A 150 2.59 -10.89 -12.08
C TYR A 150 3.51 -11.19 -10.89
N GLY A 151 3.81 -10.17 -10.08
CA GLY A 151 4.55 -10.24 -8.83
C GLY A 151 3.98 -11.23 -7.81
N LEU A 152 2.65 -11.34 -7.79
CA LEU A 152 1.90 -12.09 -6.78
C LEU A 152 1.57 -13.52 -7.22
N ARG A 153 1.90 -13.94 -8.45
CA ARG A 153 1.56 -15.29 -8.95
C ARG A 153 2.22 -16.43 -8.17
N ARG A 154 3.31 -16.13 -7.44
CA ARG A 154 4.05 -17.09 -6.60
C ARG A 154 3.74 -16.94 -5.10
N SER A 155 2.74 -16.13 -4.77
CA SER A 155 2.20 -16.01 -3.42
C SER A 155 0.95 -16.88 -3.30
N TYR A 156 0.89 -17.65 -2.23
CA TYR A 156 -0.20 -18.58 -1.94
C TYR A 156 -0.82 -18.21 -0.60
N VAL A 157 -2.10 -18.47 -0.47
CA VAL A 157 -2.87 -18.26 0.75
C VAL A 157 -3.54 -19.58 1.13
N CYS A 158 -3.61 -19.84 2.43
CA CYS A 158 -4.31 -20.98 2.98
C CYS A 158 -5.55 -20.46 3.71
N THR A 159 -6.73 -20.88 3.29
CA THR A 159 -7.99 -20.53 3.96
C THR A 159 -8.51 -21.68 4.84
N SER A 160 -8.04 -22.90 4.56
CA SER A 160 -8.25 -24.08 5.39
C SER A 160 -6.98 -24.95 5.34
N THR A 161 -6.95 -26.05 6.10
CA THR A 161 -5.84 -27.02 6.09
C THR A 161 -5.66 -27.72 4.74
N GLU A 162 -6.69 -27.71 3.89
CA GLU A 162 -6.71 -28.42 2.60
C GLU A 162 -6.79 -27.47 1.39
N ASP A 163 -7.18 -26.21 1.61
CA ASP A 163 -7.38 -25.21 0.54
C ASP A 163 -6.20 -24.24 0.45
N VAL A 164 -5.17 -24.64 -0.29
CA VAL A 164 -4.08 -23.77 -0.73
C VAL A 164 -4.42 -23.21 -2.11
N THR A 165 -4.65 -21.90 -2.19
CA THR A 165 -4.94 -21.21 -3.44
C THR A 165 -3.86 -20.16 -3.74
N GLY A 166 -3.59 -19.94 -5.02
CA GLY A 166 -2.77 -18.79 -5.42
C GLY A 166 -3.52 -17.51 -5.05
N ILE A 167 -2.83 -16.52 -4.47
CA ILE A 167 -3.50 -15.30 -3.98
C ILE A 167 -4.29 -14.58 -5.06
N ILE A 168 -3.81 -14.64 -6.30
CA ILE A 168 -4.45 -14.03 -7.47
C ILE A 168 -5.80 -14.68 -7.82
N ASN A 169 -6.02 -15.93 -7.40
CA ASN A 169 -7.23 -16.70 -7.65
C ASN A 169 -8.17 -16.69 -6.44
N GLN A 170 -7.72 -16.13 -5.30
CA GLN A 170 -8.53 -16.03 -4.10
C GLN A 170 -9.58 -14.93 -4.27
N LEU A 171 -10.82 -15.23 -3.90
CA LEU A 171 -11.89 -14.23 -3.87
C LEU A 171 -11.76 -13.42 -2.58
N PHE A 172 -11.36 -12.16 -2.73
CA PHE A 172 -11.29 -11.19 -1.64
C PHE A 172 -12.42 -10.17 -1.76
N VAL A 173 -13.07 -9.87 -0.64
CA VAL A 173 -13.82 -8.62 -0.50
C VAL A 173 -12.81 -7.50 -0.41
N THR A 174 -12.85 -6.57 -1.37
CA THR A 174 -11.80 -5.56 -1.52
C THR A 174 -12.27 -4.22 -0.96
N ILE A 175 -11.53 -3.68 0.01
CA ILE A 175 -11.75 -2.37 0.61
C ILE A 175 -10.63 -1.44 0.16
N SER A 176 -10.96 -0.32 -0.47
CA SER A 176 -9.95 0.67 -0.85
C SER A 176 -9.95 1.87 0.09
N CYS A 177 -8.78 2.42 0.36
CA CYS A 177 -8.61 3.49 1.32
C CYS A 177 -7.79 4.67 0.78
N PHE A 178 -8.42 5.85 0.72
CA PHE A 178 -7.81 7.07 0.18
C PHE A 178 -7.96 8.25 1.15
N ARG A 179 -7.24 9.34 0.84
CA ARG A 179 -7.51 10.64 1.42
C ARG A 179 -7.73 11.71 0.36
N ILE A 180 -8.46 12.75 0.74
CA ILE A 180 -8.61 14.00 0.00
C ILE A 180 -8.12 15.14 0.91
N GLY A 181 -7.17 15.93 0.44
CA GLY A 181 -6.64 17.06 1.21
C GLY A 181 -5.79 16.61 2.40
N LYS A 182 -5.49 17.53 3.32
CA LYS A 182 -4.67 17.22 4.49
C LYS A 182 -5.57 16.70 5.60
N VAL A 183 -5.31 15.48 6.04
CA VAL A 183 -6.12 14.83 7.08
C VAL A 183 -5.36 14.89 8.41
N SER A 184 -6.07 15.24 9.48
CA SER A 184 -5.54 15.31 10.85
C SER A 184 -5.20 13.92 11.41
N VAL A 185 -5.83 12.87 10.88
CA VAL A 185 -5.63 11.48 11.29
C VAL A 185 -4.77 10.76 10.27
N SER A 186 -3.74 10.06 10.76
CA SER A 186 -2.93 9.17 9.93
C SER A 186 -3.77 8.01 9.40
N LYS A 187 -4.08 8.05 8.11
CA LYS A 187 -4.77 6.97 7.38
C LYS A 187 -4.08 5.62 7.56
N THR A 188 -2.75 5.60 7.42
CA THR A 188 -1.94 4.38 7.55
C THR A 188 -2.03 3.79 8.95
N LYS A 189 -2.02 4.64 9.99
CA LYS A 189 -2.18 4.20 11.38
C LYS A 189 -3.55 3.57 11.61
N VAL A 190 -4.63 4.19 11.13
CA VAL A 190 -5.99 3.64 11.24
C VAL A 190 -6.10 2.29 10.52
N LEU A 191 -5.52 2.16 9.32
CA LEU A 191 -5.52 0.89 8.59
C LEU A 191 -4.77 -0.23 9.31
N ASN A 192 -3.63 0.08 9.93
CA ASN A 192 -2.89 -0.91 10.74
C ASN A 192 -3.65 -1.28 12.01
N GLU A 193 -4.27 -0.31 12.70
CA GLU A 193 -5.12 -0.57 13.87
C GLU A 193 -6.32 -1.46 13.47
N MET A 194 -6.96 -1.17 12.34
CA MET A 194 -8.04 -1.97 11.77
C MET A 194 -7.58 -3.41 11.48
N LEU A 195 -6.45 -3.59 10.78
CA LEU A 195 -5.89 -4.92 10.51
C LEU A 195 -5.51 -5.67 11.79
N SER A 196 -4.97 -4.96 12.79
CA SER A 196 -4.62 -5.54 14.09
C SER A 196 -5.85 -6.01 14.86
N ALA A 197 -6.93 -5.23 14.81
CA ALA A 197 -8.20 -5.59 15.45
C ALA A 197 -8.86 -6.82 14.80
N MET A 198 -8.64 -7.04 13.50
CA MET A 198 -9.16 -8.22 12.80
C MET A 198 -8.34 -9.48 13.10
N SER A 199 -7.03 -9.37 13.33
CA SER A 199 -6.15 -10.53 13.44
C SER A 199 -6.22 -11.34 14.75
N ASN A 200 -7.01 -10.92 15.75
CA ASN A 200 -7.10 -11.51 17.11
C ASN A 200 -5.76 -11.83 17.81
N SER A 201 -4.63 -11.42 17.24
CA SER A 201 -3.30 -11.73 17.74
C SER A 201 -2.87 -10.73 18.79
N ASP A 202 -2.18 -11.21 19.84
CA ASP A 202 -1.59 -10.36 20.89
C ASP A 202 -0.61 -9.31 20.34
N MET A 203 -0.05 -9.55 19.15
CA MET A 203 0.85 -8.62 18.46
C MET A 203 0.12 -7.77 17.42
N PRO A 204 0.33 -6.44 17.39
CA PRO A 204 -0.31 -5.57 16.41
C PRO A 204 0.19 -5.87 14.99
N CYS A 205 -0.73 -6.10 14.06
CA CYS A 205 -0.47 -6.20 12.64
C CYS A 205 0.00 -4.84 12.09
N LYS A 206 1.30 -4.73 11.79
CA LYS A 206 1.92 -3.57 11.13
C LYS A 206 2.23 -3.90 9.67
N ALA A 207 1.17 -4.12 8.88
CA ALA A 207 1.27 -4.44 7.47
C ALA A 207 1.78 -3.23 6.67
N TYR A 208 1.17 -2.06 6.88
CA TYR A 208 1.61 -0.83 6.22
C TYR A 208 2.69 -0.13 7.02
N LEU A 209 3.69 0.43 6.34
CA LEU A 209 4.75 1.20 6.99
C LEU A 209 4.17 2.52 7.52
N SER A 210 3.96 2.62 8.84
CA SER A 210 3.21 3.70 9.49
C SER A 210 3.96 5.03 9.61
N GLU A 211 5.18 5.15 9.11
CA GLU A 211 5.93 6.40 9.17
C GLU A 211 5.44 7.35 8.07
N ASP A 212 4.52 8.24 8.45
CA ASP A 212 4.01 9.34 7.63
C ASP A 212 4.99 10.52 7.53
N LYS A 213 6.26 10.34 7.92
CA LYS A 213 7.31 11.34 7.65
C LYS A 213 7.51 11.47 6.14
N ASP A 214 7.58 12.72 5.69
CA ASP A 214 7.99 13.27 4.38
C ASP A 214 8.30 12.30 3.21
N ASN A 215 7.43 11.33 2.94
CA ASN A 215 7.54 10.50 1.74
C ASN A 215 7.21 11.37 0.53
N ALA A 216 8.24 11.73 -0.24
CA ALA A 216 8.13 12.60 -1.39
C ALA A 216 7.80 11.80 -2.65
N PHE A 217 8.38 10.61 -2.78
CA PHE A 217 8.41 9.85 -4.04
C PHE A 217 7.38 8.71 -4.08
N SER A 218 7.03 8.12 -2.95
CA SER A 218 6.12 6.98 -2.87
C SER A 218 4.63 7.35 -3.02
N LYS A 219 4.31 8.61 -3.34
CA LYS A 219 2.94 9.09 -3.55
C LYS A 219 2.39 8.53 -4.86
N GLY A 220 1.17 7.99 -4.82
CA GLY A 220 0.52 7.30 -5.93
C GLY A 220 0.77 5.79 -5.98
N ILE A 221 1.56 5.22 -5.05
CA ILE A 221 1.61 3.77 -4.86
C ILE A 221 0.27 3.30 -4.31
N VAL A 222 -0.23 2.17 -4.81
CA VAL A 222 -1.30 1.41 -4.16
C VAL A 222 -0.68 0.17 -3.55
N GLU A 223 -0.70 0.07 -2.23
CA GLU A 223 -0.28 -1.12 -1.49
C GLU A 223 -1.50 -1.96 -1.11
N CYS A 224 -1.36 -3.28 -1.11
CA CYS A 224 -2.37 -4.23 -0.70
C CYS A 224 -1.89 -4.98 0.53
N ALA A 225 -2.67 -4.97 1.60
CA ALA A 225 -2.59 -5.95 2.67
C ALA A 225 -3.84 -6.82 2.60
N TRP A 226 -3.77 -8.06 3.06
CA TRP A 226 -4.92 -8.94 3.06
C TRP A 226 -5.06 -9.66 4.39
N TYR A 227 -6.30 -10.00 4.67
CA TYR A 227 -6.72 -10.76 5.81
C TYR A 227 -7.34 -12.07 5.32
N LEU A 228 -6.96 -13.17 5.97
CA LEU A 228 -7.52 -14.49 5.71
C LEU A 228 -8.27 -14.93 6.97
N PRO A 229 -9.50 -15.46 6.83
CA PRO A 229 -10.24 -15.99 7.96
C PRO A 229 -9.42 -17.07 8.66
N THR A 230 -9.42 -17.00 9.98
CA THR A 230 -9.03 -18.08 10.88
C THR A 230 -10.28 -18.87 11.29
N GLN A 231 -10.09 -20.05 11.89
CA GLN A 231 -11.20 -20.88 12.35
C GLN A 231 -11.78 -20.42 13.70
N GLU A 232 -11.43 -19.21 14.17
CA GLU A 232 -11.93 -18.68 15.43
C GLU A 232 -13.38 -18.18 15.32
N GLU A 233 -14.19 -18.40 16.37
CA GLU A 233 -15.63 -18.10 16.33
C GLU A 233 -15.95 -16.62 16.14
N ASN A 234 -15.09 -15.72 16.61
CA ASN A 234 -15.27 -14.26 16.54
C ASN A 234 -14.60 -13.62 15.32
N ASP A 235 -14.12 -14.43 14.38
CA ASP A 235 -13.34 -13.95 13.25
C ASP A 235 -14.19 -13.63 12.01
N ILE A 236 -13.65 -12.76 11.16
CA ILE A 236 -14.17 -12.43 9.84
C ILE A 236 -14.09 -13.67 8.95
N LYS A 237 -15.25 -14.22 8.59
CA LYS A 237 -15.36 -15.44 7.79
C LYS A 237 -15.04 -15.27 6.31
N VAL A 238 -14.78 -14.04 5.86
CA VAL A 238 -14.52 -13.72 4.45
C VAL A 238 -13.12 -13.14 4.29
N PRO A 239 -12.32 -13.62 3.32
CA PRO A 239 -11.04 -13.01 2.98
C PRO A 239 -11.20 -11.55 2.57
N LEU A 240 -10.41 -10.66 3.18
CA LEU A 240 -10.42 -9.23 2.89
C LEU A 240 -9.11 -8.80 2.23
N ALA A 241 -9.20 -7.97 1.20
CA ALA A 241 -8.06 -7.27 0.64
C ALA A 241 -8.25 -5.77 0.89
N VAL A 242 -7.31 -5.17 1.61
CA VAL A 242 -7.31 -3.74 1.90
C VAL A 242 -6.31 -3.09 0.96
N LEU A 243 -6.76 -2.12 0.16
CA LEU A 243 -5.92 -1.32 -0.72
C LEU A 243 -5.68 0.05 -0.12
N ASN A 244 -4.44 0.49 -0.09
CA ASN A 244 -4.01 1.75 0.48
C ASN A 244 -3.36 2.61 -0.61
N LEU A 245 -4.07 3.64 -1.09
CA LEU A 245 -3.49 4.63 -2.00
C LEU A 245 -2.67 5.64 -1.20
N HIS A 246 -1.37 5.71 -1.46
CA HIS A 246 -0.49 6.68 -0.83
C HIS A 246 -0.58 8.05 -1.50
N GLY A 247 -0.52 9.11 -0.68
CA GLY A 247 -0.67 10.48 -1.15
C GLY A 247 -2.12 10.95 -1.22
N ASP A 248 -2.35 12.05 -1.94
CA ASP A 248 -3.67 12.66 -2.09
C ASP A 248 -4.35 12.13 -3.36
N SER A 249 -5.57 11.60 -3.23
CA SER A 249 -6.34 11.08 -4.36
C SER A 249 -6.66 12.14 -5.41
N PHE A 250 -6.65 13.43 -5.05
CA PHE A 250 -6.75 14.52 -6.03
C PHE A 250 -5.60 14.55 -7.04
N ASN A 251 -4.40 14.20 -6.59
CA ASN A 251 -3.19 14.16 -7.42
C ASN A 251 -3.03 12.83 -8.15
N HIS A 252 -3.73 11.78 -7.69
CA HIS A 252 -3.61 10.40 -8.18
C HIS A 252 -4.99 9.85 -8.59
N LYS A 253 -5.71 10.62 -9.42
CA LYS A 253 -7.10 10.34 -9.81
C LYS A 253 -7.27 8.98 -10.46
N GLU A 254 -6.30 8.60 -11.26
CA GLU A 254 -6.22 7.36 -12.01
C GLU A 254 -6.12 6.13 -11.10
N GLN A 255 -5.22 6.16 -10.12
CA GLN A 255 -5.13 5.12 -9.10
C GLN A 255 -6.39 5.08 -8.25
N ALA A 256 -6.94 6.24 -7.87
CA ALA A 256 -8.20 6.29 -7.12
C ALA A 256 -9.35 5.67 -7.90
N GLN A 257 -9.48 5.96 -9.20
CA GLN A 257 -10.49 5.37 -10.09
C GLN A 257 -10.31 3.85 -10.22
N PHE A 258 -9.07 3.38 -10.39
CA PHE A 258 -8.79 1.94 -10.40
C PHE A 258 -9.29 1.30 -9.10
N CYS A 259 -8.90 1.86 -7.96
CA CYS A 259 -9.26 1.33 -6.66
C CYS A 259 -10.78 1.35 -6.41
N CYS A 260 -11.50 2.39 -6.86
CA CYS A 260 -12.97 2.41 -6.80
C CYS A 260 -13.61 1.29 -7.64
N LYS A 261 -13.06 0.98 -8.81
CA LYS A 261 -13.59 -0.06 -9.71
C LYS A 261 -13.43 -1.48 -9.17
N VAL A 262 -12.35 -1.74 -8.42
CA VAL A 262 -12.04 -3.08 -7.90
C VAL A 262 -12.53 -3.31 -6.47
N SER A 263 -13.05 -2.27 -5.80
CA SER A 263 -13.49 -2.33 -4.41
C SER A 263 -14.98 -2.46 -4.26
N SER A 264 -15.39 -3.29 -3.29
CA SER A 264 -16.75 -3.34 -2.79
C SER A 264 -17.08 -2.07 -1.99
N THR A 265 -16.11 -1.57 -1.22
CA THR A 265 -16.26 -0.39 -0.36
C THR A 265 -15.01 0.49 -0.38
N VAL A 266 -15.20 1.81 -0.33
CA VAL A 266 -14.14 2.81 -0.29
C VAL A 266 -14.17 3.55 1.04
N ILE A 267 -13.10 3.48 1.83
CA ILE A 267 -12.88 4.32 3.01
C ILE A 267 -12.17 5.60 2.56
N LEU A 268 -12.85 6.73 2.69
CA LEU A 268 -12.36 8.02 2.25
C LEU A 268 -12.16 8.97 3.43
N PHE A 269 -10.90 9.29 3.68
CA PHE A 269 -10.51 10.26 4.70
C PHE A 269 -10.61 11.66 4.11
N VAL A 270 -11.35 12.54 4.77
CA VAL A 270 -11.60 13.92 4.33
C VAL A 270 -11.25 14.94 5.43
N GLU A 271 -10.89 16.15 5.02
CA GLU A 271 -10.56 17.26 5.90
C GLU A 271 -11.81 18.00 6.41
N THR A 272 -11.63 18.77 7.48
CA THR A 272 -12.61 19.64 8.16
C THR A 272 -13.31 20.65 7.25
N THR A 273 -12.66 21.08 6.17
CA THR A 273 -13.20 22.08 5.23
C THR A 273 -13.00 21.61 3.80
N LEU A 274 -13.98 20.85 3.30
CA LEU A 274 -14.02 20.46 1.90
C LEU A 274 -14.32 21.69 1.03
N ASN A 275 -13.36 22.09 0.20
CA ASN A 275 -13.63 23.05 -0.87
C ASN A 275 -14.61 22.44 -1.90
N ASP A 276 -15.21 23.27 -2.75
CA ASP A 276 -16.24 22.82 -3.71
C ASP A 276 -15.73 21.71 -4.64
N GLU A 277 -14.46 21.76 -5.02
CA GLU A 277 -13.82 20.71 -5.82
C GLU A 277 -13.75 19.37 -5.08
N ALA A 278 -13.45 19.39 -3.77
CA ALA A 278 -13.36 18.19 -2.94
C ALA A 278 -14.73 17.61 -2.69
N GLN A 279 -15.74 18.46 -2.47
CA GLN A 279 -17.11 18.01 -2.35
C GLN A 279 -17.60 17.35 -3.64
N LYS A 280 -17.32 17.96 -4.80
CA LYS A 280 -17.65 17.37 -6.09
C LYS A 280 -16.98 16.01 -6.27
N ARG A 281 -15.70 15.89 -5.87
CA ARG A 281 -14.96 14.64 -5.99
C ARG A 281 -15.53 13.53 -5.09
N VAL A 282 -15.93 13.87 -3.86
CA VAL A 282 -16.59 12.93 -2.96
C VAL A 282 -17.91 12.44 -3.58
N LYS A 283 -18.72 13.34 -4.15
CA LYS A 283 -19.96 12.98 -4.85
C LYS A 283 -19.72 12.01 -5.99
N GLU A 284 -18.77 12.33 -6.89
CA GLU A 284 -18.40 11.47 -8.01
C GLU A 284 -17.99 10.05 -7.56
N ILE A 285 -17.26 9.93 -6.44
CA ILE A 285 -16.86 8.62 -5.91
C ILE A 285 -18.09 7.89 -5.34
N SER A 286 -18.93 8.58 -4.57
CA SER A 286 -20.13 7.98 -3.94
C SER A 286 -21.22 7.55 -4.93
N GLU A 287 -21.25 8.14 -6.12
CA GLU A 287 -22.14 7.70 -7.20
C GLU A 287 -21.70 6.36 -7.82
N SER A 288 -20.40 6.05 -7.74
CA SER A 288 -19.79 4.87 -8.38
C SER A 288 -19.45 3.73 -7.41
N SER A 289 -19.45 3.98 -6.11
CA SER A 289 -18.99 3.03 -5.08
C SER A 289 -19.66 3.29 -3.74
N ASN A 290 -19.72 2.26 -2.89
CA ASN A 290 -20.08 2.45 -1.48
C ASN A 290 -18.94 3.15 -0.75
N VAL A 291 -19.22 4.23 -0.03
CA VAL A 291 -18.21 5.09 0.59
C VAL A 291 -18.42 5.20 2.10
N ILE A 292 -17.35 4.97 2.86
CA ILE A 292 -17.27 5.30 4.29
C ILE A 292 -16.44 6.56 4.41
N LEU A 293 -17.05 7.67 4.82
CA LEU A 293 -16.37 8.93 5.09
C LEU A 293 -15.82 8.96 6.52
N VAL A 294 -14.54 9.26 6.65
CA VAL A 294 -13.87 9.43 7.94
C VAL A 294 -13.34 10.85 8.07
N SER A 295 -13.78 11.59 9.08
CA SER A 295 -13.33 12.95 9.38
C SER A 295 -13.42 13.28 10.87
N THR A 296 -12.45 14.04 11.39
CA THR A 296 -12.44 14.51 12.79
C THR A 296 -13.47 15.61 13.07
N HIS A 297 -14.09 16.18 12.04
CA HIS A 297 -15.07 17.25 12.19
C HIS A 297 -16.31 16.92 11.35
N THR A 298 -17.45 16.91 12.02
CA THR A 298 -18.76 16.54 11.48
C THR A 298 -19.37 17.60 10.56
N ASP A 299 -19.00 18.87 10.73
CA ASP A 299 -19.57 19.99 9.97
C ASP A 299 -19.35 19.84 8.46
N ALA A 300 -18.20 19.28 8.06
CA ALA A 300 -17.87 18.99 6.67
C ALA A 300 -18.73 17.88 6.03
N LEU A 301 -19.33 17.03 6.87
CA LEU A 301 -19.97 15.78 6.48
C LEU A 301 -21.49 15.91 6.37
N VAL A 302 -22.07 16.99 6.91
CA VAL A 302 -23.53 17.26 6.89
C VAL A 302 -24.08 17.20 5.47
N ALA A 303 -23.34 17.70 4.48
CA ALA A 303 -23.74 17.67 3.07
C ALA A 303 -23.85 16.26 2.47
N PHE A 304 -23.28 15.24 3.13
CA PHE A 304 -23.22 13.86 2.64
C PHE A 304 -24.04 12.88 3.47
N GLN A 305 -24.54 13.28 4.65
CA GLN A 305 -25.34 12.41 5.53
C GLN A 305 -26.63 11.87 4.88
N SER A 306 -27.19 12.60 3.90
CA SER A 306 -28.38 12.19 3.15
C SER A 306 -28.09 11.34 1.91
N THR A 307 -26.81 11.06 1.60
CA THR A 307 -26.43 10.31 0.40
C THR A 307 -26.52 8.80 0.66
N GLN A 308 -27.30 8.08 -0.16
CA GLN A 308 -27.66 6.68 0.06
C GLN A 308 -26.46 5.72 0.16
N ASN A 309 -25.33 6.04 -0.48
CA ASN A 309 -24.12 5.21 -0.51
C ASN A 309 -23.01 5.70 0.42
N VAL A 310 -23.32 6.59 1.37
CA VAL A 310 -22.33 7.21 2.24
C VAL A 310 -22.62 6.87 3.70
N THR A 311 -21.63 6.25 4.37
CA THR A 311 -21.63 6.07 5.82
C THR A 311 -20.61 7.02 6.43
N VAL A 312 -21.04 7.87 7.37
CA VAL A 312 -20.18 8.84 8.05
C VAL A 312 -19.72 8.27 9.38
N VAL A 313 -18.40 8.26 9.62
CA VAL A 313 -17.80 7.73 10.86
C VAL A 313 -16.83 8.74 11.46
N GLU A 314 -16.96 8.98 12.76
CA GLU A 314 -15.99 9.79 13.50
C GLU A 314 -14.76 8.94 13.90
N PRO A 315 -13.53 9.47 13.76
CA PRO A 315 -12.30 8.76 14.06
C PRO A 315 -12.07 8.51 15.57
N ALA A 316 -12.90 9.08 16.45
CA ALA A 316 -12.93 8.71 17.87
C ALA A 316 -13.41 7.25 18.06
N ILE A 317 -14.08 6.68 17.06
CA ILE A 317 -14.58 5.32 17.03
C ILE A 317 -13.50 4.36 16.52
N ARG A 318 -12.35 4.33 17.22
CA ARG A 318 -11.18 3.51 16.81
C ARG A 318 -11.45 2.01 16.90
N SER A 319 -12.29 1.57 17.84
CA SER A 319 -12.60 0.15 18.06
C SER A 319 -13.76 -0.37 17.20
N GLN A 320 -14.64 0.49 16.67
CA GLN A 320 -15.81 0.01 15.89
C GLN A 320 -15.60 0.04 14.38
N LEU A 321 -14.51 0.62 13.84
CA LEU A 321 -14.28 0.59 12.38
C LEU A 321 -14.16 -0.85 11.84
N GLY A 322 -13.54 -1.76 12.61
CA GLY A 322 -13.54 -3.20 12.29
C GLY A 322 -14.95 -3.79 12.29
N HIS A 323 -15.78 -3.44 13.27
CA HIS A 323 -17.17 -3.87 13.36
C HIS A 323 -18.09 -3.24 12.29
N ILE A 324 -17.86 -1.98 11.91
CA ILE A 324 -18.63 -1.27 10.88
C ILE A 324 -18.39 -1.92 9.50
N LEU A 325 -17.16 -2.33 9.22
CA LEU A 325 -16.82 -3.09 8.01
C LEU A 325 -17.33 -4.54 8.03
N LEU A 326 -17.68 -5.07 9.20
CA LEU A 326 -18.32 -6.39 9.33
C LEU A 326 -19.84 -6.36 9.10
N ILE A 327 -20.46 -5.17 9.20
CA ILE A 327 -21.91 -4.97 9.10
C ILE A 327 -22.32 -4.38 7.73
N THR A 328 -21.39 -3.75 7.01
CA THR A 328 -21.61 -3.13 5.68
C THR A 328 -21.21 -4.04 4.54
#